data_AF-A0A7K2Z964-F1
#
_entry.id   AF-A0A7K2Z964-F1
#
_cell.length_a   1.000
_cell.length_b   1.000
_cell.length_c   1.000
_cell.angle_alpha   90.00
_cell.angle_beta   90.00
_cell.angle_gamma   90.00
#
_symmetry.space_group_name_H-M   'P 1'
#
loop_
_entity.id
_entity.type
_entity.pdbx_description
1 polymer ?
#
loop_
_entity_poly.entity_id
_entity_poly.type
_entity_poly.pdbx_seq_one_letter_code
_entity_poly.pdbx_strand_id
1 'polypeptide(L)'
;VSWTTRCTVTAADPGERFAFRVHAIGVRRPRLPGPIATWEYRFEAVDGGTRVTETWTDDRRSWPDFLANGFDRVATRGKTFGQFQRGNIRTTLERLKAVVEEDLRKAA
;
A
#
# COMPACT_ATOMS: atom_id res chain seq x y z
N VAL A 1 2.96 18.60 6.44
CA VAL A 1 1.74 17.93 6.96
C VAL A 1 2.15 16.53 7.40
N SER A 2 1.85 16.10 8.63
CA SER A 2 2.07 14.70 9.04
C SER A 2 0.79 13.88 8.77
N TRP A 3 0.96 12.76 8.08
CA TRP A 3 -0.09 11.80 7.78
C TRP A 3 0.15 10.56 8.64
N THR A 4 -0.88 10.06 9.32
CA THR A 4 -0.76 8.88 10.16
C THR A 4 -1.77 7.85 9.72
N THR A 5 -1.28 6.63 9.49
CA THR A 5 -2.09 5.45 9.20
C THR A 5 -1.92 4.42 10.31
N ARG A 6 -2.99 3.68 10.61
CA ARG A 6 -2.90 2.47 11.45
C ARG A 6 -3.02 1.26 10.56
N CYS A 7 -2.01 0.40 10.60
CA CYS A 7 -1.95 -0.84 9.82
C CYS A 7 -1.90 -2.05 10.75
N THR A 8 -2.45 -3.17 10.29
CA THR A 8 -2.29 -4.48 10.91
C THR A 8 -1.70 -5.42 9.87
N VAL A 9 -0.60 -6.09 10.21
CA VAL A 9 0.00 -7.13 9.37
C VAL A 9 -0.94 -8.33 9.36
N THR A 10 -1.30 -8.80 8.17
CA THR A 10 -2.20 -9.94 7.94
C THR A 10 -1.48 -11.17 7.40
N ALA A 11 -0.30 -11.01 6.79
CA ALA A 11 0.59 -12.08 6.38
C ALA A 11 2.05 -11.61 6.45
N ALA A 12 2.95 -12.48 6.91
CA ALA A 12 4.38 -12.23 7.00
C ALA A 12 5.14 -13.54 6.81
N ASP A 13 5.09 -14.04 5.58
CA ASP A 13 5.65 -15.32 5.16
C ASP A 13 7.03 -15.06 4.54
N PRO A 14 8.13 -15.48 5.20
CA PRO A 14 9.48 -15.16 4.76
C PRO A 14 9.75 -15.59 3.31
N GLY A 15 10.18 -14.65 2.47
CA GLY A 15 10.53 -14.93 1.07
C GLY A 15 9.34 -15.15 0.14
N GLU A 16 8.09 -15.10 0.63
CA GLU A 16 6.90 -15.42 -0.18
C GLU A 16 5.88 -14.29 -0.20
N ARG A 17 5.46 -13.80 0.97
CA ARG A 17 4.32 -12.89 1.08
C ARG A 17 4.42 -11.95 2.26
N PHE A 18 4.12 -10.69 2.02
CA PHE A 18 3.89 -9.72 3.08
C PHE A 18 2.62 -8.94 2.79
N ALA A 19 1.66 -8.96 3.72
CA ALA A 19 0.40 -8.26 3.54
C ALA A 19 0.00 -7.51 4.81
N PHE A 20 -0.59 -6.34 4.63
CA PHE A 20 -1.14 -5.55 5.73
C PHE A 20 -2.42 -4.83 5.33
N ARG A 21 -3.28 -4.62 6.32
CA ARG A 21 -4.53 -3.90 6.18
C ARG A 21 -4.44 -2.54 6.86
N VAL A 22 -4.90 -1.52 6.17
CA VAL A 22 -5.04 -0.16 6.70
C VAL A 22 -6.42 -0.03 7.32
N HIS A 23 -6.48 0.23 8.62
CA HIS A 23 -7.73 0.28 9.40
C HIS A 23 -8.20 1.69 9.75
N ALA A 24 -7.29 2.66 9.70
CA ALA A 24 -7.63 4.03 10.01
C ALA A 24 -6.67 4.99 9.34
N ILE A 25 -7.23 6.06 8.78
CA ILE A 25 -6.52 7.14 8.13
C ILE A 25 -7.02 8.44 8.74
N GLY A 26 -6.11 9.37 9.05
CA GLY A 26 -6.51 10.69 9.54
C GLY A 26 -5.35 11.67 9.65
N VAL A 27 -5.68 12.95 9.50
CA VAL A 27 -4.75 14.04 9.84
C VAL A 27 -4.63 14.12 11.36
N ARG A 28 -3.41 13.97 11.88
CA ARG A 28 -3.04 13.96 13.31
C ARG A 28 -3.55 12.79 14.16
N ARG A 29 -4.79 12.32 14.01
CA ARG A 29 -5.31 11.13 14.72
C ARG A 29 -6.24 10.29 13.83
N PRO A 30 -6.10 8.95 13.84
CA PRO A 30 -7.01 8.04 13.14
C PRO A 30 -8.41 8.12 13.77
N ARG A 31 -9.38 8.75 13.08
CA ARG A 31 -10.76 8.94 13.57
C ARG A 31 -11.82 8.12 12.85
N LEU A 32 -11.52 7.58 11.66
CA LEU A 32 -12.45 6.68 10.97
C LEU A 32 -12.08 5.21 11.26
N PRO A 33 -12.97 4.44 11.91
CA PRO A 33 -12.84 3.00 12.03
C PRO A 33 -13.35 2.33 10.74
N GLY A 34 -12.53 1.50 10.11
CA GLY A 34 -12.97 0.62 9.03
C GLY A 34 -11.81 0.11 8.18
N PRO A 35 -11.92 -1.08 7.56
CA PRO A 35 -10.93 -1.51 6.58
C PRO A 35 -10.96 -0.53 5.40
N ILE A 36 -9.81 0.05 5.07
CA ILE A 36 -9.68 1.07 4.02
C ILE A 36 -8.99 0.48 2.80
N ALA A 37 -7.88 -0.18 3.00
CA ALA A 37 -7.13 -0.80 1.93
C ALA A 37 -6.33 -1.97 2.46
N THR A 38 -6.29 -3.05 1.69
CA THR A 38 -5.33 -4.13 1.90
C THR A 38 -4.23 -4.00 0.86
N TRP A 39 -3.00 -4.09 1.34
CA TRP A 39 -1.78 -4.11 0.53
C TRP A 39 -1.15 -5.49 0.66
N GLU A 40 -0.75 -6.05 -0.47
CA GLU A 40 -0.05 -7.34 -0.52
C GLU A 40 1.17 -7.24 -1.44
N TYR A 41 2.30 -7.76 -0.96
CA TYR A 41 3.51 -7.99 -1.71
C TYR A 41 3.71 -9.49 -1.84
N ARG A 42 3.87 -9.97 -3.06
CA ARG A 42 4.27 -11.34 -3.36
C ARG A 42 5.68 -11.34 -3.91
N PHE A 43 6.48 -12.27 -3.42
CA PHE A 43 7.87 -12.47 -3.78
C PHE A 43 7.99 -13.80 -4.51
N GLU A 44 8.45 -13.75 -5.76
CA GLU A 44 8.66 -14.93 -6.59
C GLU A 44 10.13 -14.99 -7.00
N ALA A 45 10.81 -16.09 -6.66
CA ALA A 45 12.16 -16.33 -7.13
C ALA A 45 12.13 -16.47 -8.67
N VAL A 46 13.01 -15.73 -9.34
CA VAL A 46 13.21 -15.79 -10.80
C VAL A 46 14.70 -15.89 -11.08
N ASP A 47 15.06 -16.27 -12.29
CA ASP A 47 16.47 -16.28 -12.68
C ASP A 47 17.07 -14.87 -12.51
N GLY A 48 18.21 -14.79 -11.84
CA GLY A 48 18.90 -13.54 -11.55
C GLY A 48 18.22 -12.61 -10.53
N GLY A 49 17.17 -13.02 -9.80
CA GLY A 49 16.63 -12.20 -8.71
C GLY A 49 15.24 -12.58 -8.18
N THR A 50 14.48 -11.56 -7.77
CA THR A 50 13.14 -11.73 -7.22
C THR A 50 12.16 -10.83 -7.94
N ARG A 51 11.08 -11.42 -8.46
CA ARG A 51 9.93 -10.66 -8.94
C ARG A 51 9.07 -10.28 -7.74
N VAL A 52 8.90 -8.97 -7.57
CA VAL A 52 8.00 -8.41 -6.55
C VAL A 52 6.72 -7.94 -7.23
N THR A 53 5.58 -8.43 -6.74
CA THR A 53 4.27 -7.99 -7.20
C THR A 53 3.53 -7.31 -6.06
N GLU A 54 3.17 -6.04 -6.24
CA GLU A 54 2.38 -5.27 -5.28
C GLU A 54 0.92 -5.21 -5.74
N THR A 55 0.00 -5.63 -4.86
CA THR A 55 -1.44 -5.64 -5.09
C THR A 55 -2.12 -4.72 -4.08
N TRP A 56 -2.97 -3.82 -4.59
CA TRP A 56 -3.82 -2.96 -3.79
C TRP A 56 -5.28 -3.37 -3.93
N THR A 57 -5.95 -3.61 -2.81
CA THR A 57 -7.38 -3.93 -2.74
C THR A 57 -8.13 -2.83 -2.01
N ASP A 58 -9.19 -2.31 -2.64
CA ASP A 58 -10.09 -1.34 -2.04
C ASP A 58 -11.11 -2.04 -1.13
N ASP A 59 -10.85 -2.01 0.18
CA ASP A 59 -11.75 -2.61 1.18
C ASP A 59 -12.92 -1.68 1.54
N ARG A 60 -13.00 -0.47 0.96
CA ARG A 60 -14.07 0.50 1.23
C ARG A 60 -15.42 0.10 0.62
N ARG A 61 -15.51 -1.00 -0.13
CA ARG A 61 -16.79 -1.52 -0.65
C ARG A 61 -17.80 -1.83 0.46
N SER A 62 -17.36 -2.01 1.70
CA SER A 62 -18.25 -2.21 2.86
C SER A 62 -18.62 -0.91 3.59
N TRP A 63 -18.21 0.26 3.10
CA TRP A 63 -18.52 1.54 3.73
C TRP A 63 -19.88 2.08 3.29
N PRO A 64 -20.65 2.71 4.19
CA PRO A 64 -21.77 3.55 3.81
C PRO A 64 -21.35 4.66 2.82
N ASP A 65 -22.14 4.87 1.78
CA ASP A 65 -21.82 5.77 0.64
C ASP A 65 -21.39 7.19 1.07
N PHE A 66 -21.96 7.72 2.15
CA PHE A 66 -21.64 9.07 2.64
C PHE A 66 -20.21 9.19 3.19
N LEU A 67 -19.64 8.11 3.75
CA LEU A 67 -18.26 8.08 4.25
C LEU A 67 -17.26 7.94 3.11
N ALA A 68 -17.59 7.12 2.11
CA ALA A 68 -16.77 6.95 0.91
C ALA A 68 -16.62 8.28 0.14
N ASN A 69 -17.74 9.00 -0.06
CA ASN A 69 -17.76 10.25 -0.83
C ASN A 69 -17.01 11.41 -0.13
N GLY A 70 -17.10 11.48 1.21
CA GLY A 70 -16.33 12.46 2.00
C GLY A 70 -14.82 12.18 2.00
N PHE A 71 -14.42 10.91 2.05
CA PHE A 71 -13.02 10.51 2.00
C PHE A 71 -12.40 10.75 0.62
N ASP A 72 -13.10 10.41 -0.47
CA ASP A 72 -12.60 10.61 -1.83
C ASP A 72 -12.35 12.09 -2.16
N ARG A 73 -13.15 12.99 -1.59
CA ARG A 73 -12.97 14.44 -1.76
C ARG A 73 -11.72 14.97 -1.05
N VAL A 74 -11.37 14.41 0.12
CA VAL A 74 -10.23 14.85 0.94
C VAL A 74 -8.92 14.16 0.51
N ALA A 75 -8.95 12.87 0.21
CA ALA A 75 -7.77 12.07 -0.04
C ALA A 75 -7.28 12.15 -1.50
N THR A 76 -8.18 12.38 -2.45
CA THR A 76 -7.88 12.22 -3.89
C THR A 76 -7.91 13.49 -4.73
N ARG A 77 -8.31 14.64 -4.15
CA ARG A 77 -8.46 15.93 -4.87
C ARG A 77 -9.15 15.79 -6.25
N GLY A 78 -10.08 14.84 -6.40
CA GLY A 78 -10.87 14.66 -7.63
C GLY A 78 -10.36 13.67 -8.69
N LYS A 79 -9.33 12.85 -8.44
CA LYS A 79 -8.98 11.69 -9.30
C LYS A 79 -9.52 10.38 -8.71
N THR A 80 -9.91 9.42 -9.53
CA THR A 80 -10.36 8.10 -9.03
C THR A 80 -9.19 7.39 -8.34
N PHE A 81 -9.39 6.99 -7.09
CA PHE A 81 -8.35 6.45 -6.20
C PHE A 81 -7.54 5.32 -6.87
N GLY A 82 -8.21 4.43 -7.62
CA GLY A 82 -7.55 3.32 -8.32
C GLY A 82 -6.60 3.73 -9.47
N GLN A 83 -6.79 4.88 -10.11
CA GLN A 83 -5.85 5.37 -11.13
C GLN A 83 -4.60 5.98 -10.49
N PHE A 84 -4.77 6.70 -9.38
CA PHE A 84 -3.68 7.27 -8.60
C PHE A 84 -2.80 6.16 -7.98
N GLN A 85 -3.43 5.10 -7.47
CA GLN A 85 -2.69 3.99 -6.87
C GLN A 85 -1.77 3.27 -7.85
N ARG A 86 -2.15 3.08 -9.13
CA ARG A 86 -1.24 2.43 -10.10
C ARG A 86 0.08 3.20 -10.31
N GLY A 87 0.02 4.53 -10.37
CA GLY A 87 1.22 5.36 -10.50
C GLY A 87 2.10 5.31 -9.24
N ASN A 88 1.47 5.30 -8.07
CA ASN A 88 2.18 5.17 -6.80
C ASN A 88 2.83 3.80 -6.66
N ILE A 89 2.10 2.71 -6.94
CA ILE A 89 2.61 1.33 -6.92
C ILE A 89 3.85 1.21 -7.82
N ARG A 90 3.79 1.75 -9.04
CA ARG A 90 4.97 1.75 -9.92
C ARG A 90 6.17 2.44 -9.27
N THR A 91 5.96 3.65 -8.77
CA THR A 91 7.02 4.43 -8.10
C THR A 91 7.57 3.69 -6.88
N THR A 92 6.72 3.02 -6.10
CA THR A 92 7.11 2.21 -4.95
C THR A 92 8.00 1.05 -5.38
N LEU A 93 7.59 0.27 -6.38
CA LEU A 93 8.36 -0.87 -6.89
C LEU A 93 9.70 -0.45 -7.51
N GLU A 94 9.74 0.65 -8.25
CA GLU A 94 10.99 1.21 -8.81
C GLU A 94 11.98 1.60 -7.70
N ARG A 95 11.49 2.28 -6.65
CA ARG A 95 12.32 2.67 -5.51
C ARG A 95 12.77 1.48 -4.68
N LEU A 96 11.88 0.51 -4.46
CA LEU A 96 12.20 -0.74 -3.76
C LEU A 96 13.36 -1.46 -4.46
N LYS A 97 13.26 -1.62 -5.79
CA LYS A 97 14.33 -2.22 -6.59
C LYS A 97 15.64 -1.46 -6.45
N ALA A 98 15.60 -0.12 -6.60
CA ALA A 98 16.80 0.71 -6.54
C ALA A 98 17.54 0.58 -5.20
N VAL A 99 16.82 0.63 -4.07
CA VAL A 99 17.41 0.52 -2.72
C VAL A 99 18.03 -0.86 -2.50
N VAL A 100 17.30 -1.93 -2.85
CA VAL A 100 17.80 -3.31 -2.67
C VAL A 100 19.04 -3.56 -3.53
N GLU A 101 19.05 -3.12 -4.79
CA GLU A 101 20.22 -3.27 -5.66
C GLU A 101 21.41 -2.43 -5.19
N GLU A 102 21.17 -1.25 -4.63
CA GLU A 102 22.22 -0.43 -4.03
C GLU A 102 22.83 -1.13 -2.80
N ASP A 103 22.00 -1.68 -1.93
CA ASP A 103 22.47 -2.40 -0.73
C ASP A 103 23.25 -3.66 -1.11
N LEU A 104 22.82 -4.41 -2.13
CA LEU A 104 23.57 -5.55 -2.66
C LEU A 104 24.93 -5.14 -3.22
N ARG A 105 25.02 -4.00 -3.93
CA ARG A 105 26.31 -3.48 -4.43
C ARG A 105 27.25 -3.07 -3.30
N LYS A 106 26.73 -2.55 -2.19
CA LYS A 106 27.53 -2.18 -1.02
C LYS A 106 28.03 -3.38 -0.22
N ALA A 107 27.30 -4.49 -0.28
CA ALA A 107 27.62 -5.73 0.43
C ALA A 107 28.61 -6.64 -0.32
N ALA A 108 28.84 -6.39 -1.62
CA ALA A 108 29.78 -7.09 -2.48
C ALA A 108 31.16 -6.43 -2.48
#